data_AF-A0A2E7QDN4-F1
#
_entry.id   AF-A0A2E7QDN4-F1
#
_cell.length_a   1.000
_cell.length_b   1.000
_cell.length_c   1.000
_cell.angle_alpha   90.00
_cell.angle_beta   90.00
_cell.angle_gamma   90.00
#
_symmetry.space_group_name_H-M   'P 1'
#
loop_
_entity.id
_entity.type
_entity.pdbx_description
1 polymer ?
#
loop_
_entity_poly.entity_id
_entity_poly.type
_entity_poly.pdbx_seq_one_letter_code
_entity_poly.pdbx_strand_id
1 'polypeptide(L)'
;MNDVRNTLEKRLPGLHAHIETMLVESEAKYNQQTNQAPSEFLLEHSRRTAAIAHKISGMEEVDSFLPCLVALFHDAGKFHEGEYHLDNIPEEEHAADLAEKTLTEFGLEGNDIEAVLVALRALYNDSLPCTGPCRIVQDADRLDKLGALGIGAFFTKAALRGRGLIDALLNNLSRELTYAQAAPRSMFTETGKKLAEEQAAKTLTFFNGLLADIESWGIASFERRTIVLEEDFLTRDGAVIQKMEATIVMLRACPDCAELLELTHLRERGLKCEKLVAEIACSDCDHTSETSFCLPVFA
;
A
#
# COMPACT_ATOMS: atom_id res chain seq x y z
N MET A 1 -3.57 19.38 4.07
CA MET A 1 -2.18 19.65 4.52
C MET A 1 -2.11 20.70 5.61
N ASN A 2 -2.85 21.82 5.51
CA ASN A 2 -2.82 22.84 6.54
C ASN A 2 -3.14 22.29 7.95
N ASP A 3 -4.10 21.37 8.08
CA ASP A 3 -4.45 20.81 9.40
C ASP A 3 -3.32 19.97 10.00
N VAL A 4 -2.73 19.06 9.22
CA VAL A 4 -1.56 18.25 9.64
C VAL A 4 -0.41 19.17 10.04
N ARG A 5 -0.07 20.15 9.19
CA ARG A 5 0.96 21.15 9.49
C ARG A 5 0.64 21.90 10.78
N ASN A 6 -0.57 22.42 10.94
CA ASN A 6 -0.97 23.17 12.13
C ASN A 6 -0.87 22.31 13.40
N THR A 7 -1.27 21.04 13.33
CA THR A 7 -1.19 20.09 14.44
C THR A 7 0.25 19.87 14.88
N LEU A 8 1.19 19.70 13.95
CA LEU A 8 2.60 19.50 14.27
C LEU A 8 3.29 20.79 14.71
N GLU A 9 3.14 21.87 13.94
CA GLU A 9 3.80 23.17 14.17
C GLU A 9 3.37 23.83 15.48
N LYS A 10 2.17 23.53 15.98
CA LYS A 10 1.72 24.01 17.29
C LYS A 10 2.54 23.43 18.45
N ARG A 11 3.06 22.20 18.31
CA ARG A 11 3.84 21.52 19.36
C ARG A 11 5.34 21.58 19.09
N LEU A 12 5.73 21.40 17.84
CA LEU A 12 7.12 21.33 17.39
C LEU A 12 7.30 22.23 16.14
N PRO A 13 7.53 23.54 16.34
CA PRO A 13 7.69 24.48 15.22
C PRO A 13 8.86 24.09 14.31
N GLY A 14 8.64 24.14 12.99
CA GLY A 14 9.59 23.80 11.93
C GLY A 14 9.68 22.31 11.60
N LEU A 15 9.11 21.43 12.42
CA LEU A 15 9.24 19.97 12.25
C LEU A 15 8.62 19.51 10.93
N HIS A 16 7.43 20.00 10.58
CA HIS A 16 6.74 19.54 9.38
C HIS A 16 7.56 19.85 8.12
N ALA A 17 8.08 21.07 8.01
CA ALA A 17 8.92 21.47 6.88
C ALA A 17 10.23 20.67 6.81
N HIS A 18 10.83 20.37 7.96
CA HIS A 18 12.03 19.53 8.03
C HIS A 18 11.77 18.11 7.51
N ILE A 19 10.68 17.45 7.95
CA ILE A 19 10.33 16.10 7.48
C ILE A 19 10.09 16.09 5.97
N GLU A 20 9.36 17.07 5.44
CA GLU A 20 9.11 17.14 3.99
C GLU A 20 10.40 17.30 3.19
N THR A 21 11.32 18.13 3.68
CA THR A 21 12.63 18.33 3.05
C THR A 21 13.43 17.04 3.04
N MET A 22 13.46 16.31 4.17
CA MET A 22 14.12 15.01 4.28
C MET A 22 13.56 14.00 3.27
N LEU A 23 12.25 13.88 3.13
CA LEU A 23 11.63 12.93 2.19
C LEU A 23 11.98 13.26 0.73
N VAL A 24 11.96 14.54 0.35
CA VAL A 24 12.32 15.00 -1.00
C VAL A 24 13.78 14.73 -1.30
N GLU A 25 14.68 15.07 -0.38
CA GLU A 25 16.11 14.84 -0.54
C GLU A 25 16.45 13.34 -0.65
N SER A 26 15.76 12.50 0.12
CA SER A 26 15.92 11.04 0.10
C SER A 26 15.47 10.44 -1.24
N GLU A 27 14.29 10.78 -1.74
CA GLU A 27 13.80 10.31 -3.05
C GLU A 27 14.65 10.87 -4.21
N ALA A 28 15.06 12.14 -4.14
CA ALA A 28 15.93 12.74 -5.15
C ALA A 28 17.29 12.03 -5.25
N LYS A 29 17.89 11.67 -4.11
CA LYS A 29 19.14 10.91 -4.06
C LYS A 29 18.99 9.54 -4.72
N TYR A 30 17.93 8.80 -4.37
CA TYR A 30 17.62 7.49 -4.98
C TYR A 30 17.41 7.59 -6.49
N ASN A 31 16.61 8.56 -6.95
CA ASN A 31 16.35 8.76 -8.37
C ASN A 31 17.64 9.07 -9.14
N GLN A 32 18.54 9.88 -8.56
CA GLN A 32 19.84 10.19 -9.16
C GLN A 32 20.74 8.95 -9.25
N GLN A 33 20.81 8.13 -8.20
CA GLN A 33 21.66 6.94 -8.17
C GLN A 33 21.16 5.83 -9.09
N THR A 34 19.84 5.72 -9.28
CA THR A 34 19.19 4.68 -10.09
C THR A 34 18.83 5.13 -11.50
N ASN A 35 19.19 6.37 -11.90
CA ASN A 35 18.80 6.97 -13.18
C ASN A 35 17.29 6.95 -13.45
N GLN A 36 16.48 7.11 -12.40
CA GLN A 36 15.03 7.28 -12.53
C GLN A 36 14.66 8.74 -12.79
N ALA A 37 13.48 8.96 -13.39
CA ALA A 37 12.96 10.30 -13.57
C ALA A 37 12.69 10.98 -12.21
N PRO A 38 12.91 12.29 -12.07
CA PRO A 38 12.57 12.99 -10.84
C PRO A 38 11.08 12.86 -10.51
N SER A 39 10.78 12.56 -9.25
CA SER A 39 9.43 12.49 -8.69
C SER A 39 9.42 12.93 -7.23
N GLU A 40 8.23 13.26 -6.73
CA GLU A 40 7.95 13.48 -5.30
C GLU A 40 6.91 12.46 -4.80
N PHE A 41 6.99 11.23 -5.33
CA PHE A 41 5.97 10.21 -5.09
C PHE A 41 5.89 9.83 -3.61
N LEU A 42 7.05 9.76 -2.93
CA LEU A 42 7.13 9.44 -1.51
C LEU A 42 6.49 10.56 -0.67
N LEU A 43 6.89 11.81 -0.93
CA LEU A 43 6.35 12.96 -0.20
C LEU A 43 4.83 13.08 -0.39
N GLU A 44 4.34 12.96 -1.62
CA GLU A 44 2.90 13.06 -1.88
C GLU A 44 2.11 11.95 -1.18
N HIS A 45 2.63 10.71 -1.18
CA HIS A 45 2.02 9.60 -0.47
C HIS A 45 1.98 9.86 1.05
N SER A 46 3.12 10.20 1.67
CA SER A 46 3.18 10.51 3.10
C SER A 46 2.24 11.64 3.50
N ARG A 47 2.12 12.69 2.67
CA ARG A 47 1.17 13.80 2.90
C ARG A 47 -0.28 13.35 2.86
N ARG A 48 -0.66 12.51 1.88
CA ARG A 48 -2.03 12.00 1.78
C ARG A 48 -2.35 11.05 2.93
N THR A 49 -1.44 10.12 3.25
CA THR A 49 -1.58 9.22 4.40
C THR A 49 -1.74 10.01 5.70
N ALA A 50 -0.93 11.04 5.95
CA ALA A 50 -1.05 11.88 7.14
C ALA A 50 -2.37 12.67 7.18
N ALA A 51 -2.84 13.16 6.03
CA ALA A 51 -4.13 13.85 5.97
C ALA A 51 -5.32 12.91 6.23
N ILE A 52 -5.24 11.66 5.75
CA ILE A 52 -6.26 10.64 6.02
C ILE A 52 -6.20 10.22 7.50
N ALA A 53 -5.00 9.99 8.06
CA ALA A 53 -4.81 9.67 9.47
C ALA A 53 -5.36 10.77 10.39
N HIS A 54 -5.13 12.03 10.05
CA HIS A 54 -5.72 13.18 10.76
C HIS A 54 -7.25 13.13 10.74
N LYS A 55 -7.85 12.81 9.59
CA LYS A 55 -9.30 12.71 9.44
C LYS A 55 -9.87 11.55 10.26
N ILE A 56 -9.25 10.37 10.19
CA ILE A 56 -9.65 9.20 11.00
C ILE A 56 -9.57 9.55 12.49
N SER A 57 -8.45 10.14 12.92
CA SER A 57 -8.24 10.53 14.33
C SER A 57 -9.37 11.44 14.84
N GLY A 58 -9.77 12.44 14.04
CA GLY A 58 -10.87 13.35 14.42
C GLY A 58 -12.25 12.67 14.47
N MET A 59 -12.48 11.65 13.64
CA MET A 59 -13.73 10.88 13.64
C MET A 59 -13.78 9.82 14.76
N GLU A 60 -12.62 9.31 15.15
CA GLU A 60 -12.43 8.40 16.30
C GLU A 60 -12.27 9.16 17.63
N GLU A 61 -12.37 10.51 17.62
CA GLU A 61 -12.22 11.39 18.80
C GLU A 61 -10.88 11.21 19.56
N VAL A 62 -9.80 10.92 18.83
CA VAL A 62 -8.44 10.77 19.38
C VAL A 62 -7.50 11.87 18.91
N ASP A 63 -6.46 12.16 19.71
CA ASP A 63 -5.45 13.16 19.36
C ASP A 63 -4.67 12.72 18.11
N SER A 64 -4.70 13.57 17.08
CA SER A 64 -4.11 13.29 15.78
C SER A 64 -2.59 13.51 15.72
N PHE A 65 -1.97 14.06 16.78
CA PHE A 65 -0.55 14.42 16.77
C PHE A 65 0.38 13.23 16.47
N LEU A 66 0.33 12.16 17.27
CA LEU A 66 1.17 10.97 17.04
C LEU A 66 0.80 10.22 15.74
N PRO A 67 -0.48 9.97 15.40
CA PRO A 67 -0.83 9.39 14.11
C PRO A 67 -0.32 10.18 12.91
N CYS A 68 -0.35 11.52 12.94
CA CYS A 68 0.21 12.35 11.88
C CYS A 68 1.73 12.19 11.75
N LEU A 69 2.46 12.15 12.88
CA LEU A 69 3.91 11.92 12.86
C LEU A 69 4.25 10.55 12.29
N VAL A 70 3.61 9.49 12.81
CA VAL A 70 3.83 8.12 12.33
C VAL A 70 3.52 8.03 10.83
N ALA A 71 2.42 8.64 10.35
CA ALA A 71 2.08 8.67 8.93
C ALA A 71 3.09 9.41 8.05
N LEU A 72 3.75 10.46 8.53
CA LEU A 72 4.78 11.15 7.75
C LEU A 72 6.08 10.33 7.66
N PHE A 73 6.41 9.58 8.71
CA PHE A 73 7.62 8.75 8.77
C PHE A 73 7.47 7.33 8.23
N HIS A 74 6.24 6.81 8.03
CA HIS A 74 6.02 5.37 7.78
C HIS A 74 6.80 4.77 6.60
N ASP A 75 7.06 5.57 5.55
CA ASP A 75 7.83 5.17 4.37
C ASP A 75 9.18 5.91 4.27
N ALA A 76 9.60 6.65 5.31
CA ALA A 76 10.81 7.48 5.27
C ALA A 76 12.11 6.67 5.12
N GLY A 77 12.12 5.41 5.55
CA GLY A 77 13.26 4.50 5.39
C GLY A 77 13.36 3.81 4.03
N LYS A 78 12.40 4.02 3.12
CA LYS A 78 12.32 3.33 1.82
C LYS A 78 13.54 3.54 0.92
N PHE A 79 14.18 4.70 1.04
CA PHE A 79 15.35 5.07 0.26
C PHE A 79 16.55 5.34 1.17
N HIS A 80 16.72 4.52 2.21
CA HIS A 80 17.87 4.62 3.11
C HIS A 80 19.18 4.57 2.30
N GLU A 81 20.06 5.55 2.57
CA GLU A 81 21.28 5.83 1.80
C GLU A 81 21.12 6.02 0.28
N GLY A 82 19.89 6.16 -0.22
CA GLY A 82 19.55 6.29 -1.63
C GLY A 82 19.54 4.96 -2.40
N GLU A 83 19.44 3.85 -1.66
CA GLU A 83 19.32 2.51 -2.22
C GLU A 83 18.02 1.85 -1.72
N TYR A 84 17.57 0.79 -2.41
CA TYR A 84 16.32 0.08 -2.10
C TYR A 84 16.67 -1.38 -1.77
N HIS A 85 16.39 -1.82 -0.54
CA HIS A 85 16.69 -3.17 0.01
C HIS A 85 18.17 -3.57 0.04
N LEU A 86 19.06 -2.76 0.64
CA LEU A 86 20.49 -3.10 0.68
C LEU A 86 20.84 -4.20 1.70
N ASP A 87 20.22 -4.19 2.88
CA ASP A 87 20.84 -4.83 4.06
C ASP A 87 20.08 -6.03 4.65
N ASN A 88 19.04 -6.55 3.99
CA ASN A 88 18.02 -7.42 4.62
C ASN A 88 17.38 -6.81 5.88
N ILE A 89 17.67 -5.53 6.18
CA ILE A 89 17.02 -4.76 7.24
C ILE A 89 15.72 -4.21 6.66
N PRO A 90 14.58 -4.42 7.34
CA PRO A 90 13.32 -3.83 6.91
C PRO A 90 13.41 -2.29 6.89
N GLU A 91 12.96 -1.65 5.80
CA GLU A 91 12.84 -0.18 5.63
C GLU A 91 12.26 0.54 6.87
N GLU A 92 11.46 -0.17 7.65
CA GLU A 92 10.79 0.29 8.84
C GLU A 92 11.72 0.55 10.04
N GLU A 93 12.80 -0.22 10.16
CA GLU A 93 13.82 0.05 11.17
C GLU A 93 14.57 1.35 10.83
N HIS A 94 14.87 1.56 9.54
CA HIS A 94 15.44 2.83 9.08
C HIS A 94 14.47 4.02 9.28
N ALA A 95 13.17 3.80 9.07
CA ALA A 95 12.16 4.81 9.35
C ALA A 95 12.10 5.17 10.84
N ALA A 96 12.19 4.16 11.72
CA ALA A 96 12.26 4.35 13.17
C ALA A 96 13.53 5.12 13.58
N ASP A 97 14.70 4.76 13.07
CA ASP A 97 15.97 5.44 13.38
C ASP A 97 15.95 6.91 12.94
N LEU A 98 15.42 7.20 11.75
CA LEU A 98 15.24 8.57 11.26
C LEU A 98 14.27 9.35 12.15
N ALA A 99 13.15 8.74 12.54
CA ALA A 99 12.17 9.37 13.42
C ALA A 99 12.77 9.65 14.81
N GLU A 100 13.49 8.71 15.41
CA GLU A 100 14.12 8.88 16.73
C GLU A 100 15.08 10.08 16.72
N LYS A 101 15.98 10.11 15.73
CA LYS A 101 16.95 11.20 15.58
C LYS A 101 16.26 12.55 15.41
N THR A 102 15.37 12.68 14.43
CA THR A 102 14.71 13.95 14.13
C THR A 102 13.82 14.42 15.28
N LEU A 103 13.03 13.53 15.89
CA LEU A 103 12.14 13.93 16.97
C LEU A 103 12.90 14.32 18.25
N THR A 104 14.04 13.68 18.52
CA THR A 104 14.95 14.07 19.61
C THR A 104 15.55 15.45 19.37
N GLU A 105 16.01 15.74 18.15
CA GLU A 105 16.57 17.05 17.77
C GLU A 105 15.54 18.19 17.92
N PHE A 106 14.27 17.92 17.65
CA PHE A 106 13.17 18.87 17.84
C PHE A 106 12.64 18.93 19.28
N GLY A 107 13.15 18.09 20.19
CA GLY A 107 12.83 18.13 21.62
C GLY A 107 11.49 17.49 21.99
N LEU A 108 11.01 16.49 21.23
CA LEU A 108 9.84 15.71 21.63
C LEU A 108 10.15 14.88 22.88
N GLU A 109 9.15 14.68 23.75
CA GLU A 109 9.31 13.90 24.97
C GLU A 109 9.57 12.41 24.67
N GLY A 110 10.42 11.77 25.47
CA GLY A 110 10.85 10.39 25.23
C GLY A 110 9.72 9.36 25.15
N ASN A 111 8.63 9.55 25.92
CA ASN A 111 7.46 8.66 25.86
C ASN A 111 6.73 8.75 24.51
N ASP A 112 6.63 9.96 23.94
CA ASP A 112 6.00 10.18 22.64
C ASP A 112 6.89 9.67 21.50
N ILE A 113 8.22 9.84 21.63
CA ILE A 113 9.18 9.23 20.69
C ILE A 113 9.01 7.72 20.69
N GLU A 114 9.06 7.06 21.85
CA GLU A 114 8.90 5.61 21.95
C GLU A 114 7.57 5.13 21.35
N ALA A 115 6.48 5.87 21.59
CA ALA A 115 5.18 5.55 21.00
C ALA A 115 5.20 5.63 19.46
N VAL A 116 5.91 6.60 18.88
CA VAL A 116 6.11 6.69 17.41
C VAL A 116 6.93 5.51 16.90
N LEU A 117 8.04 5.16 17.56
CA LEU A 117 8.92 4.06 17.13
C LEU A 117 8.22 2.71 17.18
N VAL A 118 7.50 2.43 18.27
CA VAL A 118 6.69 1.21 18.41
C VAL A 118 5.64 1.14 17.30
N ALA A 119 4.94 2.24 17.03
CA ALA A 119 3.93 2.28 15.98
C ALA A 119 4.53 2.03 14.59
N LEU A 120 5.65 2.69 14.25
CA LEU A 120 6.35 2.51 12.97
C LEU A 120 6.75 1.05 12.74
N ARG A 121 7.39 0.42 13.73
CA ARG A 121 7.78 -1.00 13.65
C ARG A 121 6.56 -1.91 13.51
N ALA A 122 5.48 -1.61 14.23
CA ALA A 122 4.26 -2.41 14.20
C ALA A 122 3.49 -2.30 12.88
N LEU A 123 3.69 -1.28 12.03
CA LEU A 123 2.96 -1.15 10.76
C LEU A 123 3.20 -2.30 9.79
N TYR A 124 4.39 -2.90 9.85
CA TYR A 124 4.82 -3.94 8.89
C TYR A 124 5.35 -5.21 9.56
N ASN A 125 5.62 -5.19 10.87
CA ASN A 125 5.89 -6.40 11.62
C ASN A 125 4.60 -6.92 12.28
N ASP A 126 3.95 -7.87 11.61
CA ASP A 126 2.68 -8.46 12.07
C ASP A 126 2.79 -9.16 13.43
N SER A 127 4.00 -9.53 13.87
CA SER A 127 4.21 -10.12 15.21
C SER A 127 4.15 -9.11 16.36
N LEU A 128 4.28 -7.81 16.05
CA LEU A 128 4.14 -6.75 17.03
C LEU A 128 2.66 -6.35 17.17
N PRO A 129 2.20 -5.95 18.36
CA PRO A 129 0.84 -5.47 18.54
C PRO A 129 0.64 -4.13 17.83
N CYS A 130 -0.41 -4.03 17.01
CA CYS A 130 -0.80 -2.78 16.38
C CYS A 130 -1.86 -2.07 17.22
N THR A 131 -1.43 -1.06 17.98
CA THR A 131 -2.29 -0.29 18.89
C THR A 131 -2.16 1.22 18.66
N GLY A 132 -3.17 1.98 19.07
CA GLY A 132 -3.14 3.44 19.05
C GLY A 132 -2.79 4.01 17.65
N PRO A 133 -1.70 4.79 17.51
CA PRO A 133 -1.30 5.37 16.22
C PRO A 133 -1.12 4.35 15.10
N CYS A 134 -0.64 3.13 15.39
CA CYS A 134 -0.46 2.09 14.38
C CYS A 134 -1.77 1.76 13.66
N ARG A 135 -2.87 1.56 14.39
CA ARG A 135 -4.18 1.20 13.82
C ARG A 135 -4.68 2.28 12.86
N ILE A 136 -4.57 3.54 13.28
CA ILE A 136 -5.02 4.70 12.49
C ILE A 136 -4.19 4.86 11.22
N VAL A 137 -2.87 4.71 11.32
CA VAL A 137 -1.98 4.88 10.17
C VAL A 137 -2.08 3.71 9.20
N GLN A 138 -2.26 2.48 9.71
CA GLN A 138 -2.50 1.32 8.87
C GLN A 138 -3.79 1.46 8.05
N ASP A 139 -4.87 1.98 8.67
CA ASP A 139 -6.10 2.29 7.95
C ASP A 139 -5.90 3.43 6.94
N ALA A 140 -5.18 4.49 7.31
CA ALA A 140 -4.92 5.63 6.45
C ALA A 140 -4.12 5.27 5.19
N ASP A 141 -3.05 4.48 5.34
CA ASP A 141 -2.22 4.01 4.22
C ASP A 141 -3.03 3.12 3.26
N ARG A 142 -3.85 2.22 3.81
CA ARG A 142 -4.74 1.38 3.00
C ARG A 142 -5.80 2.20 2.28
N LEU A 143 -6.36 3.22 2.93
CA LEU A 143 -7.34 4.12 2.30
C LEU A 143 -6.74 4.98 1.18
N ASP A 144 -5.47 5.41 1.27
CA ASP A 144 -4.79 6.15 0.18
C ASP A 144 -4.71 5.32 -1.12
N LYS A 145 -4.70 3.99 -0.99
CA LYS A 145 -4.64 3.02 -2.09
C LYS A 145 -6.02 2.65 -2.65
N LEU A 146 -7.10 3.26 -2.15
CA LEU A 146 -8.47 2.98 -2.58
C LEU A 146 -9.13 4.20 -3.23
N GLY A 147 -10.26 3.96 -3.89
CA GLY A 147 -11.06 4.97 -4.55
C GLY A 147 -10.26 5.79 -5.58
N ALA A 148 -10.64 7.05 -5.73
CA ALA A 148 -10.05 7.95 -6.73
C ALA A 148 -8.54 8.18 -6.52
N LEU A 149 -8.08 8.19 -5.26
CA LEU A 149 -6.65 8.35 -4.94
C LEU A 149 -5.85 7.13 -5.37
N GLY A 150 -6.32 5.94 -5.00
CA GLY A 150 -5.70 4.68 -5.43
C GLY A 150 -5.66 4.52 -6.95
N ILE A 151 -6.76 4.86 -7.63
CA ILE A 151 -6.84 4.84 -9.10
C ILE A 151 -5.81 5.80 -9.72
N GLY A 152 -5.71 7.03 -9.20
CA GLY A 152 -4.71 8.00 -9.65
C GLY A 152 -3.29 7.46 -9.46
N ALA A 153 -2.98 6.93 -8.27
CA ALA A 153 -1.69 6.36 -7.95
C ALA A 153 -1.34 5.15 -8.83
N PHE A 154 -2.32 4.32 -9.20
CA PHE A 154 -2.14 3.19 -10.11
C PHE A 154 -1.57 3.64 -11.46
N PHE A 155 -2.22 4.61 -12.11
CA PHE A 155 -1.77 5.09 -13.43
C PHE A 155 -0.47 5.88 -13.35
N THR A 156 -0.29 6.70 -12.31
CA THR A 156 0.97 7.43 -12.10
C THR A 156 2.14 6.47 -11.94
N LYS A 157 2.01 5.42 -11.12
CA LYS A 157 3.06 4.39 -10.95
C LYS A 157 3.32 3.61 -12.24
N ALA A 158 2.28 3.28 -13.00
CA ALA A 158 2.42 2.59 -14.28
C ALA A 158 3.25 3.43 -15.26
N ALA A 159 2.92 4.72 -15.41
CA ALA A 159 3.63 5.64 -16.29
C ALA A 159 5.09 5.85 -15.86
N LEU A 160 5.35 6.05 -14.56
CA LEU A 160 6.72 6.18 -14.02
C LEU A 160 7.57 4.93 -14.27
N ARG A 161 6.95 3.75 -14.36
CA ARG A 161 7.61 2.48 -14.67
C ARG A 161 7.66 2.17 -16.18
N GLY A 162 7.27 3.11 -17.03
CA GLY A 162 7.25 2.94 -18.48
C GLY A 162 6.25 1.91 -18.99
N ARG A 163 5.20 1.61 -18.21
CA ARG A 163 4.18 0.61 -18.57
C ARG A 163 2.98 1.26 -19.25
N GLY A 164 2.55 0.66 -20.36
CA GLY A 164 1.28 1.00 -21.01
C GLY A 164 0.07 0.49 -20.22
N LEU A 165 -1.13 0.92 -20.62
CA LEU A 165 -2.38 0.59 -19.93
C LEU A 165 -2.61 -0.91 -19.76
N ILE A 166 -2.57 -1.67 -20.86
CA ILE A 166 -2.85 -3.12 -20.85
C ILE A 166 -1.84 -3.88 -19.99
N ASP A 167 -0.55 -3.57 -20.16
CA ASP A 167 0.52 -4.14 -19.35
C ASP A 167 0.35 -3.81 -17.86
N ALA A 168 0.01 -2.58 -17.52
CA ALA A 168 -0.26 -2.18 -16.14
C ALA A 168 -1.43 -2.96 -15.51
N LEU A 169 -2.51 -3.17 -16.27
CA LEU A 169 -3.68 -3.94 -15.82
C LEU A 169 -3.31 -5.41 -15.57
N LEU A 170 -2.62 -6.07 -16.51
CA LEU A 170 -2.21 -7.46 -16.36
C LEU A 170 -1.28 -7.67 -15.15
N ASN A 171 -0.36 -6.74 -14.93
CA ASN A 171 0.63 -6.88 -13.86
C ASN A 171 0.09 -6.54 -12.47
N ASN A 172 -0.81 -5.56 -12.34
CA ASN A 172 -1.13 -4.97 -11.04
C ASN A 172 -2.61 -5.06 -10.66
N LEU A 173 -3.53 -5.24 -11.61
CA LEU A 173 -4.96 -5.13 -11.30
C LEU A 173 -5.45 -6.26 -10.38
N SER A 174 -4.87 -7.46 -10.48
CA SER A 174 -5.13 -8.57 -9.55
C SER A 174 -4.95 -8.15 -8.09
N ARG A 175 -3.82 -7.47 -7.80
CA ARG A 175 -3.56 -6.92 -6.46
C ARG A 175 -4.58 -5.85 -6.09
N GLU A 176 -4.80 -4.85 -6.95
CA GLU A 176 -5.68 -3.73 -6.61
C GLU A 176 -7.12 -4.19 -6.31
N LEU A 177 -7.66 -5.12 -7.10
CA LEU A 177 -9.01 -5.64 -6.88
C LEU A 177 -9.09 -6.54 -5.64
N THR A 178 -8.06 -7.35 -5.39
CA THR A 178 -7.98 -8.18 -4.17
C THR A 178 -7.96 -7.32 -2.92
N TYR A 179 -7.13 -6.28 -2.88
CA TYR A 179 -7.06 -5.36 -1.75
C TYR A 179 -8.33 -4.54 -1.59
N ALA A 180 -8.97 -4.10 -2.68
CA ALA A 180 -10.25 -3.41 -2.62
C ALA A 180 -11.36 -4.30 -2.02
N GLN A 181 -11.44 -5.57 -2.41
CA GLN A 181 -12.42 -6.51 -1.85
C GLN A 181 -12.15 -6.82 -0.38
N ALA A 182 -10.88 -6.96 0.01
CA ALA A 182 -10.48 -7.24 1.38
C ALA A 182 -10.60 -6.03 2.33
N ALA A 183 -10.56 -4.81 1.79
CA ALA A 183 -10.39 -3.58 2.56
C ALA A 183 -11.35 -3.42 3.75
N PRO A 184 -12.69 -3.60 3.62
CA PRO A 184 -13.60 -3.44 4.75
C PRO A 184 -13.31 -4.38 5.93
N ARG A 185 -12.73 -5.55 5.65
CA ARG A 185 -12.37 -6.56 6.66
C ARG A 185 -10.95 -6.41 7.18
N SER A 186 -10.11 -5.62 6.52
CA SER A 186 -8.74 -5.41 6.95
C SER A 186 -8.57 -4.19 7.84
N MET A 187 -9.48 -3.21 7.81
CA MET A 187 -9.36 -2.00 8.63
C MET A 187 -9.53 -2.26 10.13
N PHE A 188 -8.75 -1.55 10.93
CA PHE A 188 -8.65 -1.68 12.39
C PHE A 188 -9.64 -0.81 13.15
N THR A 189 -9.94 0.38 12.63
CA THR A 189 -10.85 1.37 13.25
C THR A 189 -12.24 1.27 12.63
N GLU A 190 -13.28 1.63 13.38
CA GLU A 190 -14.65 1.63 12.86
C GLU A 190 -14.82 2.67 11.74
N THR A 191 -14.19 3.84 11.88
CA THR A 191 -14.10 4.84 10.82
C THR A 191 -13.40 4.29 9.58
N GLY A 192 -12.26 3.61 9.76
CA GLY A 192 -11.51 2.99 8.68
C GLY A 192 -12.38 2.01 7.89
N LYS A 193 -13.06 1.08 8.58
CA LYS A 193 -13.98 0.11 7.97
C LYS A 193 -15.05 0.80 7.12
N LYS A 194 -15.74 1.79 7.69
CA LYS A 194 -16.79 2.55 6.98
C LYS A 194 -16.24 3.25 5.73
N LEU A 195 -15.11 3.95 5.86
CA LEU A 195 -14.50 4.64 4.71
C LEU A 195 -14.01 3.63 3.66
N ALA A 196 -13.52 2.47 4.07
CA ALA A 196 -13.05 1.42 3.17
C ALA A 196 -14.16 0.86 2.31
N GLU A 197 -15.36 0.63 2.87
CA GLU A 197 -16.53 0.20 2.11
C GLU A 197 -16.84 1.17 0.96
N GLU A 198 -16.87 2.47 1.26
CA GLU A 198 -17.14 3.50 0.27
C GLU A 198 -16.05 3.60 -0.81
N GLN A 199 -14.77 3.56 -0.42
CA GLN A 199 -13.66 3.74 -1.35
C GLN A 199 -13.40 2.47 -2.18
N ALA A 200 -13.53 1.28 -1.59
CA ALA A 200 -13.44 0.01 -2.29
C ALA A 200 -14.50 -0.10 -3.39
N ALA A 201 -15.75 0.29 -3.09
CA ALA A 201 -16.82 0.29 -4.08
C ALA A 201 -16.49 1.17 -5.31
N LYS A 202 -15.86 2.33 -5.09
CA LYS A 202 -15.39 3.23 -6.16
C LYS A 202 -14.27 2.58 -6.98
N THR A 203 -13.28 1.96 -6.34
CA THR A 203 -12.20 1.22 -7.03
C THR A 203 -12.78 0.14 -7.94
N LEU A 204 -13.63 -0.71 -7.39
CA LEU A 204 -14.25 -1.83 -8.12
C LEU A 204 -15.10 -1.32 -9.29
N THR A 205 -15.92 -0.29 -9.06
CA THR A 205 -16.77 0.29 -10.11
C THR A 205 -15.94 0.85 -11.27
N PHE A 206 -14.88 1.61 -10.96
CA PHE A 206 -14.01 2.20 -11.98
C PHE A 206 -13.35 1.13 -12.84
N PHE A 207 -12.71 0.14 -12.23
CA PHE A 207 -11.99 -0.88 -13.00
C PHE A 207 -12.93 -1.82 -13.74
N ASN A 208 -14.12 -2.12 -13.19
CA ASN A 208 -15.14 -2.86 -13.93
C ASN A 208 -15.55 -2.10 -15.21
N GLY A 209 -15.79 -0.78 -15.10
CA GLY A 209 -16.13 0.07 -16.24
C GLY A 209 -14.98 0.13 -17.25
N LEU A 210 -13.75 0.34 -16.78
CA LEU A 210 -12.57 0.39 -17.64
C LEU A 210 -12.36 -0.92 -18.42
N LEU A 211 -12.46 -2.07 -17.75
CA LEU A 211 -12.34 -3.37 -18.42
C LEU A 211 -13.45 -3.59 -19.46
N ALA A 212 -14.69 -3.19 -19.13
CA ALA A 212 -15.82 -3.28 -20.06
C ALA A 212 -15.63 -2.37 -21.28
N ASP A 213 -15.14 -1.13 -21.08
CA ASP A 213 -14.87 -0.20 -22.18
C ASP A 213 -13.77 -0.75 -23.09
N ILE A 214 -12.65 -1.20 -22.52
CA ILE A 214 -11.53 -1.80 -23.27
C ILE A 214 -12.01 -2.97 -24.14
N GLU A 215 -12.87 -3.82 -23.58
CA GLU A 215 -13.48 -4.94 -24.31
C GLU A 215 -14.45 -4.45 -25.40
N SER A 216 -15.29 -3.46 -25.12
CA SER A 216 -16.28 -2.94 -26.08
C SER A 216 -15.64 -2.28 -27.31
N TRP A 217 -14.47 -1.67 -27.13
CA TRP A 217 -13.68 -1.09 -28.21
C TRP A 217 -12.81 -2.12 -28.95
N GLY A 218 -12.85 -3.39 -28.55
CA GLY A 218 -12.07 -4.47 -29.18
C GLY A 218 -10.56 -4.37 -28.92
N ILE A 219 -10.14 -3.70 -27.84
CA ILE A 219 -8.71 -3.49 -27.52
C ILE A 219 -8.11 -4.73 -26.87
N ALA A 220 -8.79 -5.27 -25.85
CA ALA A 220 -8.41 -6.52 -25.18
C ALA A 220 -9.63 -7.10 -24.46
N SER A 221 -9.66 -8.43 -24.30
CA SER A 221 -10.71 -9.11 -23.54
C SER A 221 -10.12 -9.73 -22.29
N PHE A 222 -10.62 -9.32 -21.13
CA PHE A 222 -10.16 -9.78 -19.84
C PHE A 222 -11.15 -10.79 -19.24
N GLU A 223 -10.62 -11.64 -18.38
CA GLU A 223 -11.35 -12.51 -17.48
C GLU A 223 -10.90 -12.21 -16.04
N ARG A 224 -11.85 -12.26 -15.10
CA ARG A 224 -11.56 -12.23 -13.67
C ARG A 224 -11.90 -13.57 -13.06
N ARG A 225 -10.92 -14.19 -12.41
CA ARG A 225 -11.12 -15.43 -11.65
C ARG A 225 -10.91 -15.13 -10.17
N THR A 226 -11.77 -15.72 -9.33
CA THR A 226 -11.61 -15.67 -7.89
C THR A 226 -10.97 -16.97 -7.43
N ILE A 227 -9.80 -16.87 -6.82
CA ILE A 227 -9.18 -17.96 -6.08
C ILE A 227 -9.70 -17.89 -4.65
N VAL A 228 -10.21 -19.02 -4.14
CA VAL A 228 -10.61 -19.17 -2.75
C VAL A 228 -9.54 -20.01 -2.06
N LEU A 229 -8.84 -19.40 -1.11
CA LEU A 229 -7.86 -20.07 -0.27
C LEU A 229 -8.56 -20.54 1.01
N GLU A 230 -8.83 -21.84 1.14
CA GLU A 230 -9.52 -22.46 2.28
C GLU A 230 -8.52 -22.98 3.31
N GLU A 231 -7.98 -22.06 4.11
CA GLU A 231 -6.95 -22.32 5.12
C GLU A 231 -7.16 -21.41 6.34
N ASP A 232 -6.46 -21.71 7.44
CA ASP A 232 -6.45 -20.85 8.63
C ASP A 232 -5.47 -19.69 8.44
N PHE A 233 -5.99 -18.46 8.37
CA PHE A 233 -5.19 -17.23 8.43
C PHE A 233 -5.42 -16.51 9.75
N LEU A 234 -4.33 -16.13 10.41
CA LEU A 234 -4.35 -15.35 11.63
C LEU A 234 -4.54 -13.86 11.28
N THR A 235 -5.52 -13.20 11.91
CA THR A 235 -5.67 -11.74 11.85
C THR A 235 -4.72 -11.07 12.82
N ARG A 236 -4.49 -9.77 12.68
CA ARG A 236 -3.61 -9.02 13.59
C ARG A 236 -4.15 -8.95 15.02
N ASP A 237 -5.48 -8.96 15.20
CA ASP A 237 -6.10 -9.03 16.53
C ASP A 237 -6.20 -10.49 17.05
N GLY A 238 -5.59 -11.47 16.36
CA GLY A 238 -5.43 -12.85 16.82
C GLY A 238 -6.60 -13.79 16.52
N ALA A 239 -7.58 -13.34 15.73
CA ALA A 239 -8.66 -14.21 15.26
C ALA A 239 -8.19 -15.12 14.12
N VAL A 240 -8.86 -16.25 13.92
CA VAL A 240 -8.61 -17.13 12.77
C VAL A 240 -9.74 -16.96 11.77
N ILE A 241 -9.37 -16.72 10.51
CA ILE A 241 -10.29 -16.78 9.37
C ILE A 241 -9.97 -18.01 8.53
N GLN A 242 -11.00 -18.70 8.06
CA GLN A 242 -10.85 -19.99 7.36
C GLN A 242 -10.83 -19.87 5.84
N LYS A 243 -11.04 -18.66 5.33
CA LYS A 243 -11.07 -18.40 3.89
C LYS A 243 -10.60 -17.00 3.55
N MET A 244 -9.84 -16.92 2.47
CA MET A 244 -9.46 -15.67 1.82
C MET A 244 -9.74 -15.76 0.32
N GLU A 245 -10.28 -14.69 -0.24
CA GLU A 245 -10.56 -14.59 -1.67
C GLU A 245 -9.53 -13.65 -2.32
N ALA A 246 -8.95 -14.08 -3.44
CA ALA A 246 -8.06 -13.29 -4.26
C ALA A 246 -8.60 -13.21 -5.69
N THR A 247 -8.62 -12.00 -6.25
CA THR A 247 -9.02 -11.77 -7.64
C THR A 247 -7.79 -11.81 -8.54
N ILE A 248 -7.81 -12.68 -9.55
CA ILE A 248 -6.84 -12.72 -10.63
C ILE A 248 -7.46 -12.13 -11.89
N VAL A 249 -6.80 -11.14 -12.46
CA VAL A 249 -7.14 -10.56 -13.76
C VAL A 249 -6.19 -11.12 -14.81
N MET A 250 -6.75 -11.72 -15.84
CA MET A 250 -5.99 -12.32 -16.95
C MET A 250 -6.67 -12.02 -18.29
N LEU A 251 -5.97 -12.26 -19.40
CA LEU A 251 -6.62 -12.26 -20.71
C LEU A 251 -7.57 -13.46 -20.82
N ARG A 252 -8.65 -13.32 -21.59
CA ARG A 252 -9.61 -14.41 -21.82
C ARG A 252 -9.05 -15.50 -22.75
N ALA A 253 -8.09 -15.14 -23.60
CA ALA A 253 -7.45 -16.02 -24.57
C ALA A 253 -5.97 -15.66 -24.70
N CYS A 254 -5.17 -16.64 -25.12
CA CYS A 254 -3.74 -16.46 -25.36
C CYS A 254 -3.51 -15.35 -26.40
N PRO A 255 -2.62 -14.37 -26.14
CA PRO A 255 -2.35 -13.30 -27.10
C PRO A 255 -1.61 -13.79 -28.36
N ASP A 256 -0.98 -14.98 -28.31
CA ASP A 256 -0.15 -15.50 -29.40
C ASP A 256 -0.91 -16.46 -30.33
N CYS A 257 -1.86 -17.24 -29.82
CA CYS A 257 -2.61 -18.24 -30.61
C CYS A 257 -4.13 -18.23 -30.40
N ALA A 258 -4.65 -17.37 -29.53
CA ALA A 258 -6.08 -17.27 -29.17
C ALA A 258 -6.70 -18.51 -28.51
N GLU A 259 -5.90 -19.50 -28.12
CA GLU A 259 -6.35 -20.66 -27.33
C GLU A 259 -6.57 -20.33 -25.84
N LEU A 260 -7.11 -21.30 -25.10
CA LEU A 260 -7.43 -21.16 -23.69
C LEU A 260 -6.18 -20.96 -22.82
N LEU A 261 -6.37 -20.15 -21.77
CA LEU A 261 -5.37 -19.93 -20.72
C LEU A 261 -5.79 -20.66 -19.44
N GLU A 262 -4.90 -21.53 -18.98
CA GLU A 262 -5.02 -22.22 -17.70
C GLU A 262 -4.42 -21.36 -16.58
N LEU A 263 -5.07 -21.39 -15.42
CA LEU A 263 -4.63 -20.64 -14.23
C LEU A 263 -4.30 -21.64 -13.13
N THR A 264 -3.04 -21.66 -12.71
CA THR A 264 -2.57 -22.34 -11.50
C THR A 264 -2.13 -21.32 -10.47
N HIS A 265 -2.05 -21.72 -9.21
CA HIS A 265 -1.58 -20.85 -8.16
C HIS A 265 -0.90 -21.63 -7.05
N LEU A 266 -0.02 -20.93 -6.34
CA LEU A 266 0.63 -21.41 -5.14
C LEU A 266 0.83 -20.26 -4.15
N ARG A 267 1.11 -20.63 -2.90
CA ARG A 267 1.48 -19.68 -1.85
C ARG A 267 2.94 -19.82 -1.51
N GLU A 268 3.60 -18.68 -1.34
CA GLU A 268 5.00 -18.62 -0.90
C GLU A 268 5.14 -17.70 0.30
N ARG A 269 5.98 -18.10 1.25
CA ARG A 269 6.39 -17.23 2.34
C ARG A 269 7.49 -16.30 1.85
N GLY A 270 7.15 -15.04 1.59
CA GLY A 270 8.10 -13.99 1.29
C GLY A 270 8.84 -13.48 2.54
N LEU A 271 9.79 -12.57 2.33
CA LEU A 271 10.56 -11.93 3.42
C LEU A 271 9.67 -11.23 4.46
N LYS A 272 8.62 -10.51 3.99
CA LYS A 272 7.73 -9.69 4.83
C LYS A 272 6.30 -10.22 4.93
N CYS A 273 5.86 -11.06 3.99
CA CYS A 273 4.44 -11.40 3.83
C CYS A 273 4.27 -12.78 3.21
N GLU A 274 3.09 -13.38 3.41
CA GLU A 274 2.61 -14.48 2.59
C GLU A 274 2.20 -13.93 1.21
N LYS A 275 2.66 -14.56 0.14
CA LYS A 275 2.39 -14.18 -1.24
C LYS A 275 1.50 -15.21 -1.91
N LEU A 276 0.62 -14.72 -2.79
CA LEU A 276 0.00 -15.53 -3.82
C LEU A 276 0.81 -15.36 -5.10
N VAL A 277 1.18 -16.48 -5.72
CA VAL A 277 1.76 -16.54 -7.06
C VAL A 277 0.74 -17.24 -7.94
N ALA A 278 0.30 -16.55 -8.99
CA ALA A 278 -0.64 -17.06 -9.97
C ALA A 278 0.06 -17.16 -11.33
N GLU A 279 0.16 -18.38 -11.85
CA GLU A 279 0.77 -18.69 -13.13
C GLU A 279 -0.34 -18.91 -14.16
N ILE A 280 -0.16 -18.31 -15.33
CA ILE A 280 -1.11 -18.36 -16.45
C ILE A 280 -0.36 -18.93 -17.64
N ALA A 281 -0.79 -20.09 -18.14
CA ALA A 281 -0.14 -20.78 -19.26
C ALA A 281 -1.15 -21.07 -20.38
N CYS A 282 -0.70 -20.97 -21.63
CA CYS A 282 -1.49 -21.42 -22.77
C CYS A 282 -1.45 -22.95 -22.88
N SER A 283 -2.59 -23.54 -23.24
CA SER A 283 -2.69 -24.99 -23.44
C SER A 283 -2.09 -25.48 -24.77
N ASP A 284 -1.77 -24.58 -25.70
CA ASP A 284 -1.36 -24.93 -27.07
C ASP A 284 0.02 -24.37 -27.50
N CYS A 285 0.48 -23.26 -26.90
CA CYS A 285 1.78 -22.66 -27.22
C CYS A 285 2.59 -22.34 -25.96
N ASP A 286 3.84 -21.89 -26.14
CA ASP A 286 4.78 -21.59 -25.04
C ASP A 286 4.47 -20.30 -24.27
N HIS A 287 3.30 -19.68 -24.50
CA HIS A 287 2.90 -18.47 -23.80
C HIS A 287 2.69 -18.73 -22.31
N THR A 288 3.42 -17.99 -21.48
CA THR A 288 3.27 -18.00 -20.03
C THR A 288 3.33 -16.58 -19.49
N SER A 289 2.59 -16.32 -18.42
CA SER A 289 2.65 -15.08 -17.65
C SER A 289 2.41 -15.37 -16.17
N GLU A 290 2.88 -14.47 -15.31
CA GLU A 290 2.77 -14.60 -13.87
C GLU A 290 2.27 -13.28 -13.27
N THR A 291 1.45 -13.38 -12.23
CA THR A 291 1.18 -12.27 -11.32
C THR A 291 1.39 -12.73 -9.88
N SER A 292 2.10 -11.93 -9.09
CA SER A 292 2.36 -12.23 -7.69
C SER A 292 2.21 -11.00 -6.80
N PHE A 293 1.62 -11.19 -5.62
CA PHE A 293 1.42 -10.12 -4.64
C PHE A 293 1.23 -10.67 -3.22
N CYS A 294 1.57 -9.85 -2.22
CA CYS A 294 1.28 -10.16 -0.82
C CYS A 294 -0.24 -10.31 -0.61
N LEU A 295 -0.64 -11.30 0.18
CA LEU A 295 -2.03 -11.45 0.59
C LEU A 295 -2.42 -10.34 1.60
N PRO A 296 -3.68 -9.86 1.57
CA PRO A 296 -4.16 -8.91 2.56
C PRO A 296 -4.09 -9.47 3.98
N VAL A 297 -3.62 -8.66 4.92
CA VAL A 297 -3.64 -8.98 6.35
C VAL A 297 -4.89 -8.37 6.97
N PHE A 298 -5.73 -9.21 7.59
CA PHE A 298 -6.96 -8.76 8.25
C PHE A 298 -6.69 -8.22 9.66
N ALA A 299 -7.53 -7.27 10.10
CA ALA A 299 -7.56 -6.80 11.48
C ALA A 299 -8.21 -7.86 12.37
#